data_AF-M2MEQ1-F1
#
_entry.id   AF-M2MEQ1-F1
#
_cell.length_a   1.000
_cell.length_b   1.000
_cell.length_c   1.000
_cell.angle_alpha   90.00
_cell.angle_beta   90.00
_cell.angle_gamma   90.00
#
_symmetry.space_group_name_H-M   'P 1'
#
loop_
_entity.id
_entity.type
_entity.pdbx_description
1 polymer ?
#
loop_
_entity_poly.entity_id
_entity_poly.type
_entity_poly.pdbx_seq_one_letter_code
_entity_poly.pdbx_strand_id
1 'polypeptide(L)'
;FLLAKLHMDSLTTTLTRKTLKSALQKLRDAQEPSESPYDAAYATTLQRIEEQPENIVRMAKQTRAWVTYAPLGVEELQHALAIEDDTEDIDLDNVLALEDIFSACAGLLTTLESDLSSCGMPSRRSVHLVHFTAQEYLHRTLDEWFPGAYLKMTRDCFTYLSYTTFSSRLCVKWRVEKYRAYPFHGYAASIWGHLAHEIEDKHNAKT
;
A
#
# COMPACT_ATOMS: atom_id res chain seq x y z
N PHE A 1 1.50 13.74 17.50
CA PHE A 1 2.74 14.21 16.83
C PHE A 1 2.77 13.99 15.31
N LEU A 2 1.86 13.19 14.71
CA LEU A 2 1.83 12.95 13.25
C LEU A 2 1.63 14.21 12.40
N LEU A 3 0.69 15.08 12.79
CA LEU A 3 0.38 16.30 12.05
C LEU A 3 1.62 17.19 11.86
N ALA A 4 2.42 17.34 12.93
CA ALA A 4 3.67 18.08 12.88
C ALA A 4 4.66 17.45 11.89
N LYS A 5 4.75 16.11 11.84
CA LYS A 5 5.62 15.41 10.88
C LYS A 5 5.18 15.64 9.44
N LEU A 6 3.89 15.45 9.12
CA LEU A 6 3.36 15.68 7.77
C LEU A 6 3.54 17.13 7.30
N HIS A 7 3.33 18.09 8.20
CA HIS A 7 3.59 19.50 7.90
C HIS A 7 5.08 19.78 7.67
N MET A 8 5.97 19.22 8.49
CA MET A 8 7.42 19.37 8.29
C MET A 8 7.86 18.73 6.97
N ASP A 9 7.37 17.53 6.64
CA ASP A 9 7.65 16.86 5.37
C ASP A 9 7.13 17.66 4.17
N SER A 10 6.02 18.40 4.32
CA SER A 10 5.49 19.31 3.30
C SER A 10 6.35 20.57 3.13
N LEU A 11 7.02 21.03 4.19
CA LEU A 11 7.89 22.20 4.16
C LEU A 11 9.28 21.89 3.57
N THR A 12 9.78 20.66 3.69
CA THR A 12 11.12 20.27 3.19
C THR A 12 11.26 20.35 1.67
N THR A 13 10.16 20.40 0.91
CA THR A 13 10.18 20.56 -0.56
C THR A 13 10.23 22.02 -1.01
N THR A 14 10.10 22.98 -0.08
CA THR A 14 10.08 24.41 -0.44
C THR A 14 11.49 25.00 -0.52
N LEU A 15 11.96 25.24 -1.75
CA LEU A 15 13.34 25.70 -2.01
C LEU A 15 13.54 27.22 -1.80
N THR A 16 12.46 28.01 -1.77
CA THR A 16 12.57 29.48 -1.67
C THR A 16 11.83 30.03 -0.46
N ARG A 17 12.32 31.15 0.06
CA ARG A 17 11.70 31.88 1.18
C ARG A 17 10.25 32.29 0.89
N LYS A 18 9.92 32.56 -0.38
CA LYS A 18 8.57 32.93 -0.82
C LYS A 18 7.62 31.73 -0.77
N THR A 19 8.04 30.59 -1.31
CA THR A 19 7.25 29.34 -1.27
C THR A 19 7.06 28.85 0.15
N LEU A 20 8.09 28.97 1.00
CA LEU A 20 8.00 28.61 2.42
C LEU A 20 6.99 29.49 3.17
N LYS A 21 7.01 30.82 2.98
CA LYS A 21 6.01 31.72 3.58
C LYS A 21 4.58 31.42 3.10
N SER A 22 4.40 31.13 1.82
CA SER A 22 3.08 30.75 1.28
C SER A 22 2.59 29.41 1.83
N ALA A 23 3.48 28.42 1.98
CA ALA A 23 3.14 27.14 2.60
C ALA A 23 2.74 27.33 4.08
N LEU A 24 3.51 28.11 4.84
CA LEU A 24 3.17 28.45 6.24
C LEU A 24 1.84 29.18 6.37
N GLN A 25 1.49 30.07 5.44
CA GLN A 25 0.21 30.77 5.43
C GLN A 25 -0.95 29.78 5.21
N LYS A 26 -0.84 28.90 4.22
CA LYS A 26 -1.84 27.85 3.96
C LYS A 26 -2.06 26.92 5.15
N LEU A 27 -0.99 26.59 5.89
CA LEU A 27 -1.08 25.79 7.12
C LEU A 27 -1.89 26.48 8.22
N ARG A 28 -1.73 27.80 8.35
CA ARG A 28 -2.51 28.60 9.31
C ARG A 28 -3.97 28.71 8.89
N ASP A 29 -4.22 28.87 7.60
CA ASP A 29 -5.58 29.06 7.06
C ASP A 29 -6.37 27.73 7.01
N ALA A 30 -5.69 26.57 6.95
CA ALA A 30 -6.29 25.23 7.03
C ALA A 30 -6.76 24.82 8.44
N GLN A 31 -6.67 25.72 9.43
CA GLN A 31 -7.20 25.50 10.79
C GLN A 31 -8.71 25.84 10.93
N GLU A 32 -9.38 26.27 9.85
CA GLU A 32 -10.84 26.51 9.84
C GLU A 32 -11.63 25.19 9.72
N PRO A 33 -12.80 25.07 10.38
CA PRO A 33 -13.45 23.78 10.64
C PRO A 33 -14.33 23.32 9.47
N SER A 34 -13.74 22.64 8.49
CA SER A 34 -14.50 21.73 7.63
C SER A 34 -13.59 20.56 7.21
N GLU A 35 -14.03 19.35 7.52
CA GLU A 35 -13.30 18.07 7.33
C GLU A 35 -12.08 17.90 8.24
N SER A 36 -11.61 16.65 8.42
CA SER A 36 -10.62 16.35 9.46
C SER A 36 -9.37 17.21 9.25
N PRO A 37 -8.75 17.76 10.31
CA PRO A 37 -7.60 18.66 10.18
C PRO A 37 -6.37 18.01 9.51
N TYR A 38 -6.44 16.71 9.22
CA TYR A 38 -5.41 15.94 8.54
C TYR A 38 -5.66 15.78 7.03
N ASP A 39 -6.89 15.97 6.54
CA ASP A 39 -7.29 15.64 5.17
C ASP A 39 -6.52 16.49 4.16
N ALA A 40 -6.39 17.79 4.40
CA ALA A 40 -5.59 18.69 3.57
C ALA A 40 -4.09 18.31 3.56
N ALA A 41 -3.57 17.81 4.68
CA ALA A 41 -2.19 17.36 4.77
C ALA A 41 -1.96 16.05 4.00
N TYR A 42 -2.92 15.12 4.07
CA TYR A 42 -2.88 13.89 3.27
C TYR A 42 -3.03 14.17 1.78
N ALA A 43 -3.97 15.03 1.39
CA ALA A 43 -4.14 15.45 -0.01
C ALA A 43 -2.85 16.06 -0.58
N THR A 44 -2.20 16.95 0.17
CA THR A 44 -0.92 17.54 -0.20
C THR A 44 0.18 16.48 -0.35
N THR A 45 0.19 15.48 0.53
CA THR A 45 1.17 14.37 0.46
C THR A 45 0.91 13.49 -0.76
N LEU A 46 -0.35 13.18 -1.07
CA LEU A 46 -0.71 12.43 -2.28
C LEU A 46 -0.32 13.19 -3.54
N GLN A 47 -0.59 14.49 -3.62
CA GLN A 47 -0.18 15.32 -4.76
C GLN A 47 1.33 15.25 -5.02
N ARG A 48 2.16 15.34 -3.97
CA ARG A 48 3.62 15.21 -4.09
C ARG A 48 4.04 13.84 -4.61
N ILE A 49 3.28 12.80 -4.30
CA ILE A 49 3.55 11.46 -4.84
C ILE A 49 3.22 11.44 -6.33
N GLU A 50 2.11 12.04 -6.76
CA GLU A 50 1.73 12.13 -8.19
C GLU A 50 2.71 12.98 -9.04
N GLU A 51 3.51 13.85 -8.42
CA GLU A 51 4.55 14.65 -9.09
C GLU A 51 5.86 13.86 -9.36
N GLN A 52 5.97 12.61 -8.90
CA GLN A 52 7.12 11.73 -9.14
C GLN A 52 7.09 11.11 -10.55
N PRO A 53 8.18 10.47 -11.02
CA PRO A 53 8.17 9.72 -12.28
C PRO A 53 7.09 8.63 -12.31
N GLU A 54 6.51 8.39 -13.48
CA GLU A 54 5.33 7.53 -13.67
C GLU A 54 5.49 6.12 -13.06
N ASN A 55 6.66 5.51 -13.21
CA ASN A 55 6.94 4.19 -12.62
C ASN A 55 6.87 4.21 -11.09
N ILE A 56 7.33 5.29 -10.46
CA ILE A 56 7.30 5.49 -9.01
C ILE A 56 5.88 5.79 -8.55
N VAL A 57 5.12 6.61 -9.29
CA VAL A 57 3.71 6.89 -9.02
C VAL A 57 2.89 5.59 -9.04
N ARG A 58 3.08 4.76 -10.07
CA ARG A 58 2.39 3.47 -10.21
C ARG A 58 2.68 2.56 -9.03
N MET A 59 3.95 2.41 -8.66
CA MET A 59 4.37 1.62 -7.51
C MET A 59 3.77 2.16 -6.20
N ALA A 60 3.83 3.47 -5.97
CA ALA A 60 3.28 4.09 -4.77
C ALA A 60 1.74 3.93 -4.68
N LYS A 61 1.01 4.01 -5.80
CA LYS A 61 -0.43 3.73 -5.84
C LYS A 61 -0.74 2.30 -5.42
N GLN A 62 -0.06 1.32 -6.00
CA GLN A 62 -0.24 -0.09 -5.65
C GLN A 62 0.10 -0.35 -4.19
N THR A 63 1.24 0.14 -3.71
CA THR A 63 1.66 0.00 -2.31
C THR A 63 0.61 0.55 -1.35
N ARG A 64 0.16 1.79 -1.56
CA ARG A 64 -0.84 2.42 -0.70
C ARG A 64 -2.16 1.66 -0.74
N ALA A 65 -2.59 1.15 -1.91
CA ALA A 65 -3.82 0.38 -2.02
C ALA A 65 -3.77 -0.91 -1.19
N TRP A 66 -2.69 -1.69 -1.31
CA TRP A 66 -2.49 -2.90 -0.50
C TRP A 66 -2.54 -2.61 0.99
N VAL A 67 -1.74 -1.64 1.44
CA VAL A 67 -1.64 -1.31 2.88
C VAL A 67 -2.93 -0.67 3.42
N THR A 68 -3.69 0.06 2.59
CA THR A 68 -4.97 0.66 2.98
C THR A 68 -6.03 -0.41 3.23
N TYR A 69 -6.06 -1.45 2.42
CA TYR A 69 -7.10 -2.47 2.51
C TYR A 69 -6.88 -3.42 3.69
N ALA A 70 -5.69 -4.00 3.80
CA ALA A 70 -5.30 -4.75 4.99
C ALA A 70 -3.77 -4.74 5.18
N PRO A 71 -3.28 -4.61 6.43
CA PRO A 71 -1.86 -4.75 6.71
C PRO A 71 -1.30 -6.08 6.20
N LEU A 72 -0.12 -6.03 5.60
CA LEU A 72 0.56 -7.18 5.03
C LEU A 72 2.03 -7.24 5.44
N GLY A 73 2.62 -8.42 5.36
CA GLY A 73 4.04 -8.62 5.63
C GLY A 73 4.91 -7.86 4.64
N VAL A 74 6.15 -7.55 5.03
CA VAL A 74 7.12 -6.91 4.12
C VAL A 74 7.32 -7.72 2.84
N GLU A 75 7.61 -9.01 2.98
CA GLU A 75 7.86 -9.92 1.85
C GLU A 75 6.59 -10.14 1.01
N GLU A 76 5.42 -10.11 1.65
CA GLU A 76 4.13 -10.19 0.97
C GLU A 76 3.89 -8.96 0.10
N LEU A 77 4.16 -7.76 0.62
CA LEU A 77 4.05 -6.52 -0.13
C LEU A 77 5.02 -6.52 -1.32
N GLN A 78 6.26 -6.92 -1.09
CA GLN A 78 7.28 -7.01 -2.13
C GLN A 78 6.84 -7.95 -3.27
N HIS A 79 6.29 -9.12 -2.94
CA HIS A 79 5.73 -10.03 -3.94
C HIS A 79 4.49 -9.45 -4.61
N ALA A 80 3.59 -8.80 -3.86
CA ALA A 80 2.39 -8.19 -4.42
C ALA A 80 2.69 -7.11 -5.48
N LEU A 81 3.79 -6.36 -5.29
CA LEU A 81 4.24 -5.31 -6.22
C LEU A 81 5.02 -5.87 -7.42
N ALA A 82 5.60 -7.06 -7.30
CA ALA A 82 6.35 -7.73 -8.35
C ALA A 82 5.47 -8.56 -9.31
N ILE A 83 4.15 -8.61 -9.10
CA ILE A 83 3.23 -9.34 -9.97
C ILE A 83 3.07 -8.63 -11.31
N GLU A 84 3.29 -9.39 -12.38
CA GLU A 84 3.04 -8.98 -13.75
C GLU A 84 1.84 -9.73 -14.31
N ASP A 85 1.02 -9.01 -15.08
CA ASP A 85 -0.16 -9.61 -15.72
C ASP A 85 0.26 -10.74 -16.67
N ASP A 86 -0.58 -11.78 -16.77
CA ASP A 86 -0.41 -12.92 -17.68
C ASP A 86 0.91 -13.72 -17.50
N THR A 87 1.47 -13.73 -16.30
CA THR A 87 2.66 -14.52 -15.94
C THR A 87 2.32 -15.85 -15.26
N GLU A 88 3.20 -16.83 -15.42
CA GLU A 88 3.05 -18.18 -14.85
C GLU A 88 3.82 -18.40 -13.54
N ASP A 89 4.73 -17.47 -13.21
CA ASP A 89 5.54 -17.45 -11.98
C ASP A 89 6.02 -16.02 -11.68
N ILE A 90 6.49 -15.78 -10.46
CA ILE A 90 7.03 -14.48 -10.06
C ILE A 90 8.45 -14.27 -10.60
N ASP A 91 8.71 -13.09 -11.16
CA ASP A 91 10.07 -12.64 -11.46
C ASP A 91 10.69 -11.98 -10.22
N LEU A 92 11.72 -12.63 -9.66
CA LEU A 92 12.44 -12.13 -8.50
C LEU A 92 13.28 -10.88 -8.81
N ASP A 93 13.63 -10.64 -10.08
CA ASP A 93 14.32 -9.42 -10.51
C ASP A 93 13.38 -8.19 -10.48
N ASN A 94 12.06 -8.42 -10.40
CA ASN A 94 11.05 -7.38 -10.25
C ASN A 94 10.71 -7.08 -8.78
N VAL A 95 11.34 -7.79 -7.83
CA VAL A 95 11.13 -7.58 -6.39
C VAL A 95 11.90 -6.34 -5.91
N LEU A 96 11.12 -5.36 -5.44
CA LEU A 96 11.64 -4.06 -5.02
C LEU A 96 12.20 -4.08 -3.59
N ALA A 97 13.24 -3.30 -3.34
CA ALA A 97 13.76 -3.10 -1.99
C ALA A 97 12.75 -2.33 -1.12
N LEU A 98 12.71 -2.63 0.18
CA LEU A 98 11.76 -2.01 1.11
C LEU A 98 11.97 -0.49 1.20
N GLU A 99 13.23 -0.07 1.14
CA GLU A 99 13.64 1.33 1.21
C GLU A 99 13.07 2.14 0.03
N ASP A 100 13.06 1.55 -1.17
CA ASP A 100 12.53 2.18 -2.37
C ASP A 100 10.99 2.30 -2.30
N ILE A 101 10.33 1.26 -1.80
CA ILE A 101 8.88 1.26 -1.55
C ILE A 101 8.50 2.39 -0.55
N PHE A 102 9.26 2.51 0.54
CA PHE A 102 9.02 3.53 1.58
C PHE A 102 9.30 4.94 1.09
N SER A 103 10.39 5.11 0.33
CA SER A 103 10.79 6.38 -0.28
C SER A 103 9.69 6.92 -1.20
N ALA A 104 9.16 6.06 -2.08
CA ALA A 104 8.10 6.44 -3.01
C ALA A 104 6.79 6.86 -2.35
N CYS A 105 6.49 6.33 -1.16
CA CYS A 105 5.24 6.61 -0.43
C CYS A 105 5.31 7.86 0.47
N ALA A 106 6.35 8.69 0.34
CA ALA A 106 6.50 10.00 1.00
C ALA A 106 6.21 9.99 2.51
N GLY A 107 6.64 8.94 3.21
CA GLY A 107 6.50 8.84 4.67
C GLY A 107 5.11 8.45 5.17
N LEU A 108 4.20 8.01 4.29
CA LEU A 108 2.88 7.47 4.68
C LEU A 108 2.94 6.07 5.29
N LEU A 109 4.08 5.38 5.17
CA LEU A 109 4.25 4.00 5.64
C LEU A 109 5.08 3.92 6.92
N THR A 110 4.81 2.89 7.71
CA THR A 110 5.58 2.47 8.87
C THR A 110 5.62 0.94 8.94
N THR A 111 6.62 0.38 9.62
CA THR A 111 6.66 -1.05 9.94
C THR A 111 6.32 -1.28 11.39
N LEU A 112 5.57 -2.34 11.68
CA LEU A 112 5.36 -2.86 13.02
C LEU A 112 5.97 -4.26 13.11
N GLU A 113 6.68 -4.53 14.20
CA GLU A 113 7.20 -5.86 14.50
C GLU A 113 6.24 -6.55 15.48
N SER A 114 5.73 -7.70 15.07
CA SER A 114 4.89 -8.55 15.91
C SER A 114 5.75 -9.62 16.54
N ASP A 115 5.92 -9.57 17.86
CA ASP A 115 6.60 -10.62 18.62
C ASP A 115 5.69 -11.86 18.72
N LEU A 116 5.99 -12.84 17.89
CA LEU A 116 5.28 -14.12 17.84
C LEU A 116 6.10 -15.26 18.49
N SER A 117 7.21 -14.92 19.16
CA SER A 117 8.10 -15.90 19.81
C SER A 117 7.37 -16.71 20.89
N SER A 118 6.42 -16.08 21.59
CA SER A 118 5.53 -16.71 22.56
C SER A 118 4.68 -17.84 21.98
N CYS A 119 4.40 -17.82 20.66
CA CYS A 119 3.64 -18.84 19.95
C CYS A 119 4.53 -19.82 19.16
N GLY A 120 5.85 -19.77 19.35
CA GLY A 120 6.81 -20.61 18.62
C GLY A 120 6.94 -20.25 17.13
N MET A 121 6.44 -19.09 16.72
CA MET A 121 6.54 -18.57 15.35
C MET A 121 7.61 -17.46 15.29
N PRO A 122 8.28 -17.27 14.14
CA PRO A 122 9.21 -16.16 13.99
C PRO A 122 8.48 -14.82 14.09
N SER A 123 9.15 -13.82 14.66
CA SER A 123 8.66 -12.44 14.64
C SER A 123 8.39 -12.00 13.21
N ARG A 124 7.27 -11.31 13.00
CA ARG A 124 6.83 -10.89 11.67
C ARG A 124 6.78 -9.38 11.58
N ARG A 125 7.36 -8.84 10.51
CA ARG A 125 7.29 -7.40 10.20
C ARG A 125 6.20 -7.14 9.19
N SER A 126 5.26 -6.26 9.53
CA SER A 126 4.17 -5.85 8.65
C SER A 126 4.19 -4.36 8.38
N VAL A 127 3.81 -4.01 7.15
CA VAL A 127 3.72 -2.64 6.66
C VAL A 127 2.34 -2.10 6.97
N HIS A 128 2.32 -0.88 7.51
CA HIS A 128 1.13 -0.17 7.91
C HIS A 128 1.19 1.26 7.42
N LEU A 129 0.04 1.92 7.40
CA LEU A 129 0.00 3.37 7.32
C LEU A 129 0.43 3.97 8.65
N VAL A 130 1.04 5.16 8.61
CA VAL A 130 1.56 5.85 9.80
C VAL A 130 0.53 6.13 10.89
N HIS A 131 -0.78 6.10 10.56
CA HIS A 131 -1.86 6.32 11.50
C HIS A 131 -3.21 5.86 10.94
N PHE A 132 -4.17 5.54 11.82
CA PHE A 132 -5.51 5.10 11.41
C PHE A 132 -6.27 6.17 10.60
N THR A 133 -6.06 7.46 10.86
CA THR A 133 -6.69 8.54 10.08
C THR A 133 -6.16 8.61 8.64
N ALA A 134 -4.92 8.16 8.39
CA ALA A 134 -4.41 8.03 7.03
C ALA A 134 -5.10 6.87 6.31
N GLN A 135 -5.35 5.76 7.02
CA GLN A 135 -6.08 4.61 6.48
C GLN A 135 -7.52 4.97 6.11
N GLU A 136 -8.24 5.64 7.00
CA GLU A 136 -9.61 6.11 6.74
C GLU A 136 -9.66 7.05 5.53
N TYR A 137 -8.75 8.04 5.48
CA TYR A 137 -8.67 8.99 4.36
C TYR A 137 -8.40 8.29 3.03
N LEU A 138 -7.39 7.40 2.98
CA LEU A 138 -7.03 6.68 1.76
C LEU A 138 -8.12 5.71 1.30
N HIS A 139 -8.80 5.04 2.24
CA HIS A 139 -9.89 4.13 1.94
C HIS A 139 -11.08 4.89 1.34
N ARG A 140 -11.50 6.00 1.98
CA ARG A 140 -12.60 6.85 1.51
C ARG A 140 -12.35 7.43 0.12
N THR A 141 -11.11 7.80 -0.18
CA THR A 141 -10.73 8.50 -1.43
C THR A 141 -10.14 7.56 -2.49
N LEU A 142 -10.15 6.24 -2.27
CA LEU A 142 -9.49 5.25 -3.13
C LEU A 142 -9.85 5.39 -4.61
N ASP A 143 -11.13 5.62 -4.92
CA ASP A 143 -11.58 5.77 -6.31
C ASP A 143 -11.12 7.07 -6.98
N GLU A 144 -10.76 8.10 -6.20
CA GLU A 144 -10.26 9.37 -6.73
C GLU A 144 -8.78 9.26 -7.12
N TRP A 145 -7.96 8.67 -6.24
CA TRP A 145 -6.50 8.61 -6.46
C TRP A 145 -6.01 7.32 -7.14
N PHE A 146 -6.80 6.23 -7.09
CA PHE A 146 -6.51 5.00 -7.84
C PHE A 146 -7.80 4.32 -8.36
N PRO A 147 -8.41 4.90 -9.42
CA PRO A 147 -9.55 4.29 -10.09
C PRO A 147 -9.26 2.85 -10.50
N GLY A 148 -10.13 1.91 -10.11
CA GLY A 148 -9.98 0.49 -10.45
C GLY A 148 -9.02 -0.29 -9.55
N ALA A 149 -8.59 0.27 -8.41
CA ALA A 149 -7.70 -0.40 -7.45
C ALA A 149 -8.15 -1.81 -7.09
N TYR A 150 -9.42 -2.00 -6.71
CA TYR A 150 -9.94 -3.32 -6.34
C TYR A 150 -9.85 -4.34 -7.46
N LEU A 151 -10.11 -3.94 -8.72
CA LEU A 151 -9.98 -4.82 -9.87
C LEU A 151 -8.52 -5.23 -10.08
N LYS A 152 -7.58 -4.28 -9.99
CA LYS A 152 -6.14 -4.59 -10.12
C LYS A 152 -5.68 -5.53 -9.02
N MET A 153 -5.98 -5.23 -7.76
CA MET A 153 -5.61 -6.07 -6.61
C MET A 153 -6.21 -7.47 -6.72
N THR A 154 -7.47 -7.57 -7.15
CA THR A 154 -8.13 -8.87 -7.36
C THR A 154 -7.44 -9.68 -8.45
N ARG A 155 -7.10 -9.05 -9.59
CA ARG A 155 -6.33 -9.69 -10.66
C ARG A 155 -4.98 -10.17 -10.16
N ASP A 156 -4.26 -9.35 -9.40
CA ASP A 156 -2.96 -9.71 -8.84
C ASP A 156 -3.06 -10.93 -7.92
N CYS A 157 -4.08 -10.98 -7.05
CA CYS A 157 -4.35 -12.18 -6.26
C CYS A 157 -4.58 -13.41 -7.15
N PHE A 158 -5.39 -13.30 -8.21
CA PHE A 158 -5.68 -14.43 -9.09
C PHE A 158 -4.48 -14.89 -9.89
N THR A 159 -3.71 -13.96 -10.47
CA THR A 159 -2.46 -14.26 -11.19
C THR A 159 -1.53 -15.03 -10.28
N TYR A 160 -1.28 -14.50 -9.08
CA TYR A 160 -0.37 -15.13 -8.12
C TYR A 160 -0.85 -16.51 -7.66
N LEU A 161 -2.14 -16.67 -7.34
CA LEU A 161 -2.70 -17.96 -6.91
C LEU A 161 -2.75 -19.00 -8.05
N SER A 162 -2.66 -18.54 -9.30
CA SER A 162 -2.72 -19.40 -10.49
C SER A 162 -1.34 -19.80 -11.03
N TYR A 163 -0.25 -19.36 -10.41
CA TYR A 163 1.10 -19.76 -10.84
C TYR A 163 1.26 -21.27 -10.91
N THR A 164 1.92 -21.73 -11.97
CA THR A 164 2.07 -23.17 -12.32
C THR A 164 2.76 -23.95 -11.22
N THR A 165 3.60 -23.24 -10.45
CA THR A 165 4.22 -23.70 -9.22
C THR A 165 3.17 -24.38 -8.30
N PHE A 166 1.97 -23.82 -8.15
CA PHE A 166 0.92 -24.33 -7.25
C PHE A 166 0.08 -25.48 -7.84
N SER A 167 0.15 -25.73 -9.14
CA SER A 167 -0.65 -26.77 -9.82
C SER A 167 -0.21 -28.21 -9.50
N SER A 168 0.97 -28.40 -8.88
CA SER A 168 1.52 -29.72 -8.58
C SER A 168 0.95 -30.30 -7.28
N ARG A 169 0.46 -31.56 -7.33
CA ARG A 169 0.02 -32.32 -6.14
C ARG A 169 1.23 -32.78 -5.32
N LEU A 170 1.83 -31.88 -4.55
CA LEU A 170 3.05 -32.17 -3.79
C LEU A 170 2.80 -32.55 -2.32
N CYS A 171 3.74 -33.36 -1.81
CA CYS A 171 3.88 -33.78 -0.42
C CYS A 171 3.92 -32.58 0.57
N VAL A 172 3.50 -32.79 1.82
CA VAL A 172 3.38 -31.75 2.86
C VAL A 172 4.69 -30.97 3.07
N LYS A 173 5.85 -31.64 3.05
CA LYS A 173 7.16 -30.98 3.24
C LYS A 173 7.48 -29.99 2.11
N TRP A 174 7.26 -30.42 0.87
CA TRP A 174 7.41 -29.56 -0.32
C TRP A 174 6.49 -28.34 -0.28
N ARG A 175 5.32 -28.47 0.38
CA ARG A 175 4.38 -27.37 0.56
C ARG A 175 4.92 -26.27 1.47
N VAL A 176 5.59 -26.64 2.57
CA VAL A 176 6.14 -25.68 3.55
C VAL A 176 7.28 -24.85 2.95
N GLU A 177 8.21 -25.50 2.24
CA GLU A 177 9.33 -24.81 1.58
C GLU A 177 8.82 -23.87 0.48
N LYS A 178 7.82 -24.31 -0.28
CA LYS A 178 7.17 -23.48 -1.30
C LYS A 178 6.47 -22.27 -0.71
N TYR A 179 5.69 -22.42 0.37
CA TYR A 179 5.03 -21.26 0.99
C TYR A 179 6.01 -20.22 1.53
N ARG A 180 7.24 -20.63 1.89
CA ARG A 180 8.30 -19.66 2.24
C ARG A 180 8.84 -18.91 1.03
N ALA A 181 8.94 -19.56 -0.13
CA ALA A 181 9.34 -18.90 -1.38
C ALA A 181 8.23 -18.02 -1.98
N TYR A 182 6.97 -18.24 -1.57
CA TYR A 182 5.81 -17.50 -2.06
C TYR A 182 5.01 -16.84 -0.92
N PRO A 183 5.61 -15.88 -0.19
CA PRO A 183 5.02 -15.25 1.00
C PRO A 183 3.62 -14.67 0.76
N PHE A 184 3.36 -14.06 -0.41
CA PHE A 184 2.07 -13.44 -0.72
C PHE A 184 0.91 -14.44 -0.89
N HIS A 185 1.16 -15.74 -1.04
CA HIS A 185 0.11 -16.74 -1.31
C HIS A 185 -0.96 -16.73 -0.20
N GLY A 186 -0.54 -16.75 1.06
CA GLY A 186 -1.46 -16.81 2.20
C GLY A 186 -2.37 -15.58 2.27
N TYR A 187 -1.77 -14.41 2.10
CA TYR A 187 -2.49 -13.14 2.05
C TYR A 187 -3.47 -13.09 0.87
N ALA A 188 -3.00 -13.38 -0.35
CA ALA A 188 -3.83 -13.37 -1.56
C ALA A 188 -5.06 -14.27 -1.41
N ALA A 189 -4.87 -15.51 -0.93
CA ALA A 189 -5.95 -16.47 -0.70
C ALA A 189 -6.98 -16.02 0.34
N SER A 190 -6.57 -15.19 1.30
CA SER A 190 -7.45 -14.69 2.37
C SER A 190 -8.29 -13.48 1.96
N ILE A 191 -7.86 -12.71 0.95
CA ILE A 191 -8.37 -11.36 0.73
C ILE A 191 -9.11 -11.18 -0.59
N TRP A 192 -8.81 -11.99 -1.60
CA TRP A 192 -9.38 -11.85 -2.95
C TRP A 192 -10.92 -11.85 -2.95
N GLY A 193 -11.55 -12.64 -2.07
CA GLY A 193 -13.01 -12.71 -1.97
C GLY A 193 -13.64 -11.42 -1.46
N HIS A 194 -12.99 -10.75 -0.49
CA HIS A 194 -13.43 -9.45 0.00
C HIS A 194 -13.23 -8.35 -1.05
N LEU A 195 -12.11 -8.38 -1.78
CA LEU A 195 -11.86 -7.45 -2.89
C LEU A 195 -12.87 -7.62 -4.03
N ALA A 196 -13.25 -8.86 -4.36
CA ALA A 196 -14.24 -9.15 -5.39
C ALA A 196 -15.64 -8.63 -5.00
N HIS A 197 -16.01 -8.73 -3.72
CA HIS A 197 -17.27 -8.20 -3.22
C HIS A 197 -17.34 -6.67 -3.35
N GLU A 198 -16.25 -5.96 -3.05
CA GLU A 198 -16.16 -4.50 -3.23
C GLU A 198 -16.35 -4.07 -4.69
N ILE A 199 -15.93 -4.89 -5.66
CA ILE A 199 -16.15 -4.62 -7.09
C ILE A 199 -17.65 -4.74 -7.43
N GLU A 200 -18.30 -5.77 -6.93
CA GLU A 200 -19.73 -6.02 -7.15
C GLU A 200 -20.60 -4.92 -6.53
N ASP A 201 -20.34 -4.53 -5.28
CA ASP A 201 -21.06 -3.46 -4.60
C ASP A 201 -20.95 -2.14 -5.36
N LYS A 202 -19.75 -1.82 -5.86
CA LYS A 202 -19.52 -0.63 -6.69
C LYS A 202 -20.15 -0.70 -8.07
N HIS A 203 -20.32 -1.90 -8.63
CA HIS A 203 -21.05 -2.09 -9.89
C HIS A 203 -22.55 -1.87 -9.67
N ASN A 204 -23.10 -2.43 -8.60
CA ASN A 204 -24.51 -2.31 -8.24
C ASN A 204 -24.89 -0.87 -7.85
N ALA A 205 -24.01 -0.13 -7.16
CA ALA A 205 -24.25 1.27 -6.80
C ALA A 205 -24.29 2.25 -8.00
N LYS A 206 -23.82 1.83 -9.17
CA LYS A 206 -23.78 2.63 -10.40
C LYS A 206 -24.93 2.34 -11.37
N THR A 207 -25.76 1.33 -11.08
CA THR A 207 -26.87 0.86 -11.92
C THR A 207 -28.21 1.31 -11.34
#